data_AF-A0A4Q2QRH8-F1
#
_entry.id   AF-A0A4Q2QRH8-F1
#
_cell.length_a   1.000
_cell.length_b   1.000
_cell.length_c   1.000
_cell.angle_alpha   90.00
_cell.angle_beta   90.00
_cell.angle_gamma   90.00
#
_symmetry.space_group_name_H-M   'P 1'
#
loop_
_entity.id
_entity.type
_entity.pdbx_description
1 polymer ?
#
loop_
_entity_poly.entity_id
_entity_poly.type
_entity_poly.pdbx_seq_one_letter_code
_entity_poly.pdbx_strand_id
1 'polypeptide(L)' 'MSKKLIALCACPMGLAHTFMAAQALEEAAVEAGYEVKIE' A
#
# COMPACT_ATOMS: atom_id res chain seq x y z
N MET A 1 10.05 15.34 8.53
CA MET A 1 8.89 14.76 9.24
C MET A 1 8.31 13.67 8.35
N SER A 2 8.59 12.41 8.64
CA SER A 2 8.03 11.29 7.88
C SER A 2 6.55 11.13 8.24
N LYS A 3 5.66 11.28 7.26
CA LYS A 3 4.22 11.07 7.48
C LYS A 3 3.96 9.57 7.56
N LYS A 4 3.15 9.16 8.52
CA LYS A 4 2.67 7.78 8.66
C LYS A 4 1.35 7.65 7.91
N LEU A 5 1.25 6.65 7.06
CA LEU A 5 0.10 6.37 6.21
C LEU A 5 -0.47 4.99 6.55
N ILE A 6 -1.80 4.88 6.48
CA ILE A 6 -2.50 3.58 6.52
C ILE A 6 -3.34 3.49 5.26
N ALA A 7 -3.26 2.36 4.57
CA ALA A 7 -4.04 2.06 3.37
C ALA A 7 -4.75 0.70 3.53
N LEU A 8 -5.87 0.54 2.83
CA LEU A 8 -6.57 -0.73 2.73
C LEU A 8 -6.79 -1.08 1.25
N CYS A 9 -6.35 -2.27 0.85
CA CYS A 9 -6.52 -2.77 -0.50
C CYS A 9 -7.56 -3.89 -0.51
N ALA A 10 -8.66 -3.69 -1.21
CA ALA A 10 -9.69 -4.72 -1.35
C ALA A 10 -10.21 -4.77 -2.78
N CYS A 11 -9.84 -5.84 -3.49
CA CYS A 11 -10.51 -6.21 -4.73
C CYS A 11 -11.72 -7.10 -4.40
N PRO A 12 -12.95 -6.72 -4.80
CA PRO A 12 -14.12 -7.58 -4.58
C PRO A 12 -14.11 -8.83 -5.47
N MET A 13 -13.26 -8.84 -6.50
CA MET A 13 -13.15 -9.91 -7.50
C MET A 13 -11.79 -10.62 -7.36
N GLY A 14 -11.66 -11.44 -6.33
CA GLY A 14 -10.45 -12.22 -6.05
C GLY A 14 -9.33 -11.40 -5.39
N LEU A 15 -8.14 -12.00 -5.26
CA LEU A 15 -7.04 -11.46 -4.45
C LEU A 15 -5.91 -10.82 -5.26
N ALA A 16 -5.89 -11.00 -6.59
CA ALA A 16 -4.77 -10.58 -7.43
C ALA A 16 -4.51 -9.07 -7.31
N HIS A 17 -5.54 -8.24 -7.54
CA HIS A 17 -5.39 -6.79 -7.48
C HIS A 17 -5.16 -6.27 -6.05
N THR A 18 -5.63 -7.00 -5.03
CA THR A 18 -5.37 -6.65 -3.63
C THR A 18 -3.86 -6.66 -3.34
N PHE A 19 -3.18 -7.77 -3.67
CA PHE A 19 -1.74 -7.90 -3.42
C PHE A 19 -0.90 -7.02 -4.36
N MET A 20 -1.30 -6.92 -5.63
CA MET A 20 -0.60 -6.05 -6.59
C MET A 20 -0.65 -4.59 -6.16
N ALA A 21 -1.82 -4.10 -5.72
CA ALA A 21 -1.96 -2.73 -5.24
C ALA A 21 -1.18 -2.50 -3.95
N ALA A 22 -1.20 -3.45 -3.01
CA ALA A 22 -0.44 -3.36 -1.78
C ALA A 22 1.07 -3.22 -2.05
N GLN A 23 1.65 -4.10 -2.89
CA GLN A 23 3.07 -4.03 -3.23
C GLN A 23 3.47 -2.71 -3.89
N ALA A 24 2.70 -2.27 -4.89
CA ALA A 24 2.96 -1.00 -5.58
C ALA A 24 2.91 0.21 -4.63
N LEU A 25 1.98 0.21 -3.67
CA LEU A 25 1.86 1.26 -2.67
C LEU A 25 2.99 1.24 -1.63
N GLU A 26 3.47 0.05 -1.22
CA GLU A 26 4.64 -0.06 -0.34
C GLU A 26 5.90 0.49 -1.03
N GLU A 27 6.15 0.10 -2.29
CA GLU A 27 7.30 0.59 -3.06
C GLU A 27 7.26 2.11 -3.23
N ALA A 28 6.10 2.66 -3.60
CA ALA A 28 5.91 4.10 -3.75
C ALA A 28 6.07 4.86 -2.42
N ALA A 29 5.59 4.29 -1.31
CA ALA A 29 5.75 4.90 0.01
C ALA A 29 7.22 4.95 0.45
N VAL A 30 7.98 3.89 0.18
CA VAL A 30 9.43 3.84 0.44
C VAL A 30 10.16 4.90 -0.40
N GLU A 31 9.87 4.99 -1.70
CA GLU A 31 10.48 5.99 -2.58
C GLU A 31 10.16 7.43 -2.15
N ALA A 32 8.94 7.67 -1.67
CA ALA A 32 8.49 8.96 -1.18
C ALA A 32 8.91 9.27 0.28
N GLY A 33 9.57 8.33 0.98
CA GLY A 33 10.04 8.50 2.36
C GLY A 33 8.91 8.50 3.41
N TYR A 34 7.80 7.82 3.12
CA TYR A 34 6.67 7.62 4.02
C TYR A 34 6.72 6.26 4.72
N GLU A 35 6.25 6.23 5.96
CA GLU A 35 6.02 4.96 6.67
C GLU A 35 4.57 4.55 6.41
N VAL A 36 4.35 3.42 5.74
CA VAL A 36 3.01 2.95 5.38
C VAL A 36 2.70 1.60 6.02
N LYS A 37 1.45 1.40 6.44
CA LYS A 37 0.89 0.09 6.80
C LYS A 37 -0.29 -0.20 5.88
N ILE A 38 -0.29 -1.35 5.21
CA ILE A 38 -1.34 -1.76 4.27
C ILE A 38 -2.03 -3.03 4.80
N GLU A 39 -3.36 -3.03 4.79
CA GLU A 39 -4.23 -4.19 5.08
C GLU A 39 -5.06 -4.60 3.85
#